data_AF-A0A5C9DU74-F1
#
_entry.id   AF-A0A5C9DU74-F1
#
_cell.length_a   1.000
_cell.length_b   1.000
_cell.length_c   1.000
_cell.angle_alpha   90.00
_cell.angle_beta   90.00
_cell.angle_gamma   90.00
#
_symmetry.space_group_name_H-M   'P 1'
#
loop_
_entity.id
_entity.type
_entity.pdbx_description
1 polymer ?
#
loop_
_entity_poly.entity_id
_entity_poly.type
_entity_poly.pdbx_seq_one_letter_code
_entity_poly.pdbx_strand_id
1 'polypeptide(L)'
;MGYIQLGIVIDVDLSFAEFVIEYLSGSPQIEKIVSHPAAKHTYTHAKNFGNTNYDIHKFWTDILNRYLGNESIVHAIRDCVNFLEESNNELQEIFRRLKRYLPSTKSISCTLYANFGYDIGIVSEGSALINLGHSFFQEDHRELLYMSMHELHHAGYTHYNPIFTLADLKKTSDLLSAVRYATHLEGLAVYAPMAIRLEQKGLSHEDYQALIDSKVRKERVNEYFKTYRDLKDTPIRELTSDDMEILEVMSGRNKRLWYITGAHMAESIDKKLGRNQLVQTIVDGPESFFQAYSEIK
;
A
#
# COMPACT_ATOMS: atom_id res chain seq x y z
N MET A 1 -19.22 15.07 28.73
CA MET A 1 -18.96 13.76 28.09
C MET A 1 -18.72 14.03 26.63
N GLY A 2 -17.46 13.96 26.17
CA GLY A 2 -17.15 14.12 24.75
C GLY A 2 -17.63 12.90 23.97
N TYR A 3 -18.31 13.12 22.85
CA TYR A 3 -18.64 12.04 21.93
C TYR A 3 -17.33 11.48 21.36
N ILE A 4 -17.07 10.19 21.57
CA ILE A 4 -15.94 9.51 20.92
C ILE A 4 -16.28 9.45 19.44
N GLN A 5 -15.56 10.21 18.62
CA GLN A 5 -15.71 10.17 17.18
C GLN A 5 -15.12 8.85 16.67
N LEU A 6 -16.00 7.90 16.35
CA LEU A 6 -15.62 6.67 15.66
C LEU A 6 -15.27 6.97 14.19
N GLY A 7 -14.30 6.24 13.65
CA GLY A 7 -13.81 6.42 12.28
C GLY A 7 -12.33 6.80 12.20
N ILE A 8 -11.87 7.08 10.98
CA ILE A 8 -10.47 7.42 10.70
C ILE A 8 -10.26 8.94 10.69
N VAL A 9 -9.23 9.38 11.41
CA VAL A 9 -8.65 10.72 11.39
C VAL A 9 -7.32 10.61 10.66
N ILE A 10 -7.09 11.50 9.68
CA ILE A 10 -5.92 11.47 8.82
C ILE A 10 -5.25 12.83 8.87
N ASP A 11 -4.00 12.84 9.31
CA ASP A 11 -3.12 14.01 9.24
C ASP A 11 -2.15 13.86 8.06
N VAL A 12 -1.72 14.98 7.48
CA VAL A 12 -0.70 15.00 6.42
C VAL A 12 0.52 15.75 6.95
N ASP A 13 1.69 15.11 6.87
CA ASP A 13 2.96 15.69 7.32
C ASP A 13 3.95 15.73 6.15
N LEU A 14 4.29 16.94 5.73
CA LEU A 14 5.20 17.21 4.62
C LEU A 14 6.62 17.56 5.09
N SER A 15 6.85 17.72 6.40
CA SER A 15 8.09 18.29 6.95
C SER A 15 9.32 17.40 6.72
N PHE A 16 9.14 16.07 6.62
CA PHE A 16 10.22 15.17 6.23
C PHE A 16 10.77 15.49 4.84
N ALA A 17 9.89 15.74 3.86
CA ALA A 17 10.30 16.07 2.49
C ALA A 17 11.08 17.38 2.45
N GLU A 18 10.72 18.36 3.28
CA GLU A 18 11.47 19.61 3.43
C GLU A 18 12.90 19.37 3.93
N PHE A 19 13.07 18.56 4.98
CA PHE A 19 14.41 18.20 5.47
C PHE A 19 15.24 17.44 4.43
N VAL A 20 14.60 16.58 3.62
CA VAL A 20 15.26 15.90 2.50
C VAL A 20 15.70 16.90 1.43
N ILE A 21 14.83 17.85 1.05
CA ILE A 21 15.16 18.91 0.09
C ILE A 21 16.38 19.71 0.59
N GLU A 22 16.38 20.14 1.86
CA GLU A 22 17.51 20.86 2.45
C GLU A 22 18.81 20.05 2.38
N TYR A 23 18.74 18.75 2.70
CA TYR A 23 19.88 17.86 2.65
C TYR A 23 20.44 17.72 1.23
N LEU A 24 19.57 17.46 0.24
CA LEU A 24 19.96 17.28 -1.14
C LEU A 24 20.52 18.57 -1.77
N SER A 25 20.08 19.74 -1.30
CA SER A 25 20.63 21.06 -1.66
C SER A 25 21.94 21.40 -0.93
N GLY A 26 22.53 20.47 -0.17
CA GLY A 26 23.85 20.63 0.42
C GLY A 26 23.87 21.10 1.88
N SER A 27 22.74 21.06 2.58
CA SER A 27 22.66 21.34 4.03
C SER A 27 22.79 20.03 4.84
N PRO A 28 23.95 19.70 5.44
CA PRO A 28 24.18 18.38 6.05
C PRO A 28 23.47 18.26 7.42
N GLN A 29 22.14 18.11 7.41
CA GLN A 29 21.31 18.02 8.61
C GLN A 29 20.71 16.62 8.80
N ILE A 30 21.56 15.59 8.66
CA ILE A 30 21.15 14.18 8.76
C ILE A 30 20.43 13.86 10.08
N GLU A 31 20.78 14.55 11.18
CA GLU A 31 20.15 14.35 12.49
C GLU A 31 18.66 14.74 12.51
N LYS A 32 18.26 15.76 11.75
CA LYS A 32 16.83 16.12 11.61
C LYS A 32 16.06 15.03 10.87
N ILE A 33 16.68 14.47 9.83
CA ILE A 33 16.10 13.39 9.04
C ILE A 33 15.92 12.14 9.90
N VAL A 34 16.99 11.59 10.49
CA VAL A 34 16.92 10.32 11.25
C VAL A 34 16.05 10.39 12.50
N SER A 35 15.86 11.58 13.08
CA SER A 35 14.99 11.77 14.24
C SER A 35 13.50 11.88 13.88
N HIS A 36 13.19 12.16 12.61
CA HIS A 36 11.83 12.31 12.11
C HIS A 36 11.02 10.99 12.18
N PRO A 37 9.72 11.02 12.54
CA PRO A 37 8.86 9.83 12.55
C PRO A 37 8.86 9.06 11.22
N ALA A 38 8.67 9.75 10.09
CA ALA A 38 8.73 9.13 8.75
C ALA A 38 10.02 8.32 8.54
N ALA A 39 11.17 8.86 8.96
CA ALA A 39 12.47 8.23 8.81
C ALA A 39 12.58 6.91 9.59
N LYS A 40 12.07 6.93 10.82
CA LYS A 40 12.01 5.78 11.72
C LYS A 40 11.05 4.72 11.16
N HIS A 41 9.88 5.13 10.71
CA HIS A 41 8.88 4.24 10.12
C HIS A 41 9.40 3.52 8.87
N THR A 42 10.05 4.22 7.92
CA THR A 42 10.70 3.60 6.76
C THR A 42 11.80 2.64 7.17
N TYR A 43 12.64 3.02 8.14
CA TYR A 43 13.71 2.17 8.62
C TYR A 43 13.20 0.91 9.33
N THR A 44 12.18 1.03 10.18
CA THR A 44 11.50 -0.12 10.82
C THR A 44 10.93 -1.05 9.75
N HIS A 45 10.25 -0.51 8.74
CA HIS A 45 9.75 -1.30 7.62
C HIS A 45 10.89 -2.03 6.91
N ALA A 46 11.96 -1.32 6.53
CA ALA A 46 13.12 -1.92 5.87
C ALA A 46 13.76 -3.04 6.69
N LYS A 47 13.81 -2.91 8.03
CA LYS A 47 14.30 -3.99 8.91
C LYS A 47 13.36 -5.18 8.96
N ASN A 48 12.06 -4.96 9.10
CA ASN A 48 11.07 -6.04 9.22
C ASN A 48 11.02 -6.93 7.97
N PHE A 49 11.32 -6.35 6.79
CA PHE A 49 11.39 -7.07 5.53
C PHE A 49 12.81 -7.48 5.11
N GLY A 50 13.82 -7.28 5.97
CA GLY A 50 15.20 -7.70 5.69
C GLY A 50 15.91 -6.89 4.60
N ASN A 51 15.38 -5.71 4.24
CA ASN A 51 15.91 -4.83 3.20
C ASN A 51 17.10 -3.98 3.67
N THR A 52 17.45 -4.01 4.95
CA THR A 52 18.66 -3.36 5.48
C THR A 52 19.19 -4.07 6.72
N ASN A 53 20.52 -4.11 6.82
CA ASN A 53 21.26 -4.49 8.04
C ASN A 53 22.03 -3.31 8.66
N TYR A 54 21.88 -2.11 8.09
CA TYR A 54 22.53 -0.91 8.59
C TYR A 54 21.81 -0.35 9.82
N ASP A 55 22.51 0.50 10.57
CA ASP A 55 21.85 1.43 11.49
C ASP A 55 21.10 2.53 10.72
N ILE A 56 20.24 3.28 11.42
CA ILE A 56 19.37 4.28 10.80
C ILE A 56 20.17 5.43 10.14
N HIS A 57 21.30 5.82 10.73
CA HIS A 57 22.16 6.90 10.20
C HIS A 57 22.76 6.50 8.86
N LYS A 58 23.39 5.33 8.81
CA LYS A 58 23.96 4.81 7.58
C LYS A 58 22.89 4.51 6.54
N PHE A 59 21.75 3.94 6.94
CA PHE A 59 20.62 3.70 6.04
C PHE A 59 20.19 4.96 5.29
N TRP A 60 19.94 6.06 6.01
CA TRP A 60 19.51 7.32 5.40
C TRP A 60 20.62 8.02 4.63
N THR A 61 21.85 8.02 5.16
CA THR A 61 23.01 8.59 4.47
C THR A 61 23.25 7.90 3.13
N ASP A 62 23.17 6.56 3.09
CA ASP A 62 23.38 5.78 1.86
C ASP A 62 22.26 5.99 0.83
N ILE A 63 21.03 6.28 1.25
CA ILE A 63 19.92 6.63 0.35
C ILE A 63 20.11 8.03 -0.22
N LEU A 64 20.33 9.03 0.65
CA LEU A 64 20.34 10.44 0.26
C LEU A 64 21.60 10.81 -0.54
N ASN A 65 22.77 10.26 -0.20
CA ASN A 65 24.01 10.55 -0.92
C ASN A 65 24.00 10.12 -2.39
N ARG A 66 23.09 9.22 -2.80
CA ARG A 66 22.89 8.86 -4.22
C ARG A 66 22.35 10.02 -5.04
N TYR A 67 21.71 10.99 -4.39
CA TYR A 67 21.01 12.11 -5.03
C TYR A 67 21.54 13.48 -4.58
N LEU A 68 22.59 13.52 -3.76
CA LEU A 68 23.16 14.77 -3.26
C LEU A 68 23.62 15.67 -4.42
N GLY A 69 23.15 16.92 -4.43
CA GLY A 69 23.42 17.87 -5.52
C GLY A 69 22.63 17.62 -6.81
N ASN A 70 21.67 16.69 -6.82
CA ASN A 70 20.80 16.46 -7.98
C ASN A 70 19.59 17.41 -7.94
N GLU A 71 19.76 18.60 -8.54
CA GLU A 71 18.72 19.63 -8.62
C GLU A 71 17.42 19.16 -9.28
N SER A 72 17.49 18.23 -10.24
CA SER A 72 16.27 17.70 -10.89
C SER A 72 15.39 16.92 -9.92
N ILE A 73 16.00 16.16 -9.01
CA ILE A 73 15.28 15.42 -7.96
C ILE A 73 14.75 16.38 -6.90
N VAL A 74 15.52 17.41 -6.53
CA VAL A 74 15.03 18.45 -5.62
C VAL A 74 13.79 19.15 -6.18
N HIS A 75 13.81 19.51 -7.47
CA HIS A 75 12.66 20.11 -8.13
C HIS A 75 11.46 19.17 -8.18
N ALA A 76 11.67 17.91 -8.56
CA ALA A 76 10.64 16.87 -8.58
C ALA A 76 9.95 16.68 -7.22
N ILE A 77 10.71 16.64 -6.12
CA ILE A 77 10.14 16.54 -4.77
C ILE A 77 9.34 17.80 -4.43
N ARG A 78 9.87 19.00 -4.74
CA ARG A 78 9.16 20.26 -4.49
C ARG A 78 7.85 20.34 -5.25
N ASP A 79 7.82 19.90 -6.50
CA ASP A 79 6.62 19.91 -7.32
C ASP A 79 5.54 18.98 -6.74
N CYS A 80 5.94 17.80 -6.25
CA CYS A 80 5.05 16.91 -5.49
C CYS A 80 4.52 17.56 -4.19
N VAL A 81 5.38 18.23 -3.42
CA VAL A 81 4.98 18.93 -2.19
C VAL A 81 3.97 20.03 -2.50
N ASN A 82 4.29 20.92 -3.44
CA ASN A 82 3.41 22.00 -3.87
C ASN A 82 2.06 21.44 -4.34
N PHE A 83 2.07 20.38 -5.14
CA PHE A 83 0.84 19.74 -5.60
C PHE A 83 -0.02 19.22 -4.44
N LEU A 84 0.58 18.60 -3.42
CA LEU A 84 -0.16 18.11 -2.24
C LEU A 84 -0.75 19.26 -1.42
N GLU A 85 -0.02 20.37 -1.27
CA GLU A 85 -0.51 21.58 -0.59
C GLU A 85 -1.67 22.23 -1.35
N GLU A 86 -1.54 22.38 -2.67
CA GLU A 86 -2.57 22.96 -3.53
C GLU A 86 -3.81 22.05 -3.65
N SER A 87 -3.62 20.72 -3.57
CA SER A 87 -4.68 19.71 -3.69
C SER A 87 -5.32 19.32 -2.35
N ASN A 88 -5.24 20.19 -1.33
CA ASN A 88 -5.77 19.87 -0.01
C ASN A 88 -7.27 19.49 -0.04
N ASN A 89 -8.08 20.16 -0.88
CA ASN A 89 -9.51 19.82 -1.00
C ASN A 89 -9.73 18.43 -1.58
N GLU A 90 -8.97 18.06 -2.61
CA GLU A 90 -8.98 16.76 -3.26
C GLU A 90 -8.50 15.65 -2.31
N LEU A 91 -7.47 15.93 -1.51
CA LEU A 91 -7.00 15.04 -0.44
C LEU A 91 -8.10 14.79 0.59
N GLN A 92 -8.75 15.85 1.10
CA GLN A 92 -9.85 15.70 2.05
C GLN A 92 -11.03 14.92 1.45
N GLU A 93 -11.33 15.12 0.17
CA GLU A 93 -12.35 14.34 -0.53
C GLU A 93 -11.96 12.86 -0.62
N ILE A 94 -10.71 12.54 -0.93
CA ILE A 94 -10.21 11.16 -0.95
C ILE A 94 -10.28 10.52 0.42
N PHE A 95 -9.91 11.24 1.48
CA PHE A 95 -10.01 10.76 2.86
C PHE A 95 -11.47 10.48 3.25
N ARG A 96 -12.39 11.36 2.85
CA ARG A 96 -13.83 11.14 3.03
C ARG A 96 -14.32 9.91 2.27
N ARG A 97 -13.84 9.69 1.05
CA ARG A 97 -14.20 8.51 0.24
C ARG A 97 -13.62 7.23 0.82
N LEU A 98 -12.40 7.26 1.33
CA LEU A 98 -11.69 6.13 1.94
C LEU A 98 -12.46 5.56 3.13
N LYS A 99 -13.10 6.42 3.93
CA LYS A 99 -13.98 6.01 5.05
C LYS A 99 -15.06 5.01 4.66
N ARG A 100 -15.47 4.98 3.38
CA ARG A 100 -16.49 4.03 2.88
C ARG A 100 -15.93 2.64 2.55
N TYR A 101 -14.61 2.46 2.63
CA TYR A 101 -13.91 1.21 2.34
C TYR A 101 -13.22 0.63 3.59
N LEU A 102 -13.31 1.31 4.73
CA LEU A 102 -12.72 0.86 5.99
C LEU A 102 -13.82 0.68 7.06
N PRO A 103 -13.63 -0.23 8.02
CA PRO A 103 -14.61 -0.41 9.10
C PRO A 103 -14.63 0.83 10.02
N SER A 104 -15.81 1.17 10.53
CA SER A 104 -16.01 2.28 11.48
C SER A 104 -16.10 1.84 12.93
N THR A 105 -15.71 0.61 13.24
CA THR A 105 -15.87 0.01 14.59
C THR A 105 -14.78 0.45 15.57
N LYS A 106 -13.68 1.05 15.09
CA LYS A 106 -12.59 1.60 15.90
C LYS A 106 -12.35 3.08 15.53
N SER A 107 -11.81 3.84 16.47
CA SER A 107 -11.19 5.13 16.18
C SER A 107 -9.77 4.86 15.72
N ILE A 108 -9.42 5.33 14.53
CA ILE A 108 -8.12 5.11 13.90
C ILE A 108 -7.51 6.49 13.62
N SER A 109 -6.28 6.71 14.09
CA SER A 109 -5.51 7.92 13.76
C SER A 109 -4.34 7.49 12.88
N CYS A 110 -4.27 8.04 11.68
CA CYS A 110 -3.20 7.76 10.73
C CYS A 110 -2.53 9.07 10.30
N THR A 111 -1.23 9.02 10.05
CA THR A 111 -0.51 10.11 9.38
C THR A 111 -0.05 9.66 8.01
N LEU A 112 -0.26 10.51 6.99
CA LEU A 112 0.35 10.40 5.68
C LEU A 112 1.63 11.24 5.67
N TYR A 113 2.78 10.58 5.67
CA TYR A 113 4.06 11.26 5.56
C TYR A 113 4.50 11.35 4.09
N ALA A 114 4.85 12.56 3.65
CA ALA A 114 5.64 12.72 2.43
C ALA A 114 7.06 12.23 2.69
N ASN A 115 7.40 11.10 2.10
CA ASN A 115 8.68 10.41 2.25
C ASN A 115 9.56 10.57 1.01
N PHE A 116 10.79 10.09 1.08
CA PHE A 116 11.71 10.03 -0.05
C PHE A 116 12.56 8.76 -0.03
N GLY A 117 12.77 8.20 -1.23
CA GLY A 117 13.53 6.98 -1.42
C GLY A 117 12.78 5.71 -1.00
N TYR A 118 13.46 4.57 -1.09
CA TYR A 118 12.96 3.24 -0.72
C TYR A 118 11.90 2.69 -1.72
N ASP A 119 10.64 2.50 -1.31
CA ASP A 119 9.53 1.99 -2.13
C ASP A 119 8.56 3.11 -2.51
N ILE A 120 7.67 2.90 -3.49
CA ILE A 120 6.69 3.92 -3.95
C ILE A 120 5.76 4.40 -2.81
N GLY A 121 5.34 3.47 -1.96
CA GLY A 121 4.49 3.68 -0.81
C GLY A 121 4.67 2.52 0.17
N ILE A 122 4.58 2.81 1.46
CA ILE A 122 4.66 1.80 2.53
C ILE A 122 3.72 2.16 3.68
N VAL A 123 3.39 1.15 4.49
CA VAL A 123 2.72 1.32 5.76
C VAL A 123 3.58 0.79 6.90
N SER A 124 3.67 1.57 7.96
CA SER A 124 4.43 1.21 9.16
C SER A 124 3.80 1.87 10.37
N GLU A 125 3.60 1.10 11.44
CA GLU A 125 3.08 1.56 12.73
C GLU A 125 1.77 2.38 12.62
N GLY A 126 0.85 1.95 11.75
CA GLY A 126 -0.45 2.62 11.53
C GLY A 126 -0.37 3.92 10.72
N SER A 127 0.78 4.27 10.17
CA SER A 127 0.98 5.42 9.29
C SER A 127 1.29 4.99 7.86
N ALA A 128 0.93 5.85 6.90
CA ALA A 128 1.26 5.70 5.48
C ALA A 128 2.41 6.63 5.10
N LEU A 129 3.28 6.18 4.20
CA LEU A 129 4.41 6.95 3.70
C LEU A 129 4.43 6.86 2.18
N ILE A 130 4.52 7.99 1.49
CA ILE A 130 4.56 8.06 0.01
C ILE A 130 5.89 8.65 -0.43
N ASN A 131 6.63 7.94 -1.28
CA ASN A 131 7.93 8.38 -1.76
C ASN A 131 7.78 9.39 -2.91
N LEU A 132 7.90 10.67 -2.60
CA LEU A 132 7.75 11.76 -3.57
C LEU A 132 8.80 11.74 -4.70
N GLY A 133 9.92 11.04 -4.51
CA GLY A 133 10.96 10.87 -5.51
C GLY A 133 10.69 9.80 -6.56
N HIS A 134 9.56 9.09 -6.48
CA HIS A 134 9.22 8.06 -7.46
C HIS A 134 8.79 8.68 -8.80
N SER A 135 9.35 8.21 -9.91
CA SER A 135 9.13 8.79 -11.25
C SER A 135 7.66 8.84 -11.67
N PHE A 136 6.88 7.88 -11.17
CA PHE A 136 5.45 7.78 -11.46
C PHE A 136 4.66 9.04 -11.09
N PHE A 137 5.07 9.74 -10.03
CA PHE A 137 4.42 10.99 -9.62
C PHE A 137 4.79 12.15 -10.55
N GLN A 138 5.96 12.12 -11.19
CA GLN A 138 6.40 13.13 -12.14
C GLN A 138 5.70 13.00 -13.49
N GLU A 139 5.28 11.79 -13.85
CA GLU A 139 4.49 11.52 -15.06
C GLU A 139 3.03 11.99 -14.89
N ASP A 140 2.46 11.79 -13.71
CA ASP A 140 1.10 12.25 -13.36
C ASP A 140 0.97 12.49 -11.85
N HIS A 141 0.98 13.76 -11.42
CA HIS A 141 0.87 14.11 -10.00
C HIS A 141 -0.42 13.60 -9.34
N ARG A 142 -1.48 13.34 -10.10
CA ARG A 142 -2.74 12.77 -9.55
C ARG A 142 -2.51 11.39 -8.93
N GLU A 143 -1.45 10.69 -9.35
CA GLU A 143 -1.07 9.41 -8.75
C GLU A 143 -0.66 9.56 -7.28
N LEU A 144 -0.19 10.73 -6.83
CA LEU A 144 0.02 11.00 -5.40
C LEU A 144 -1.29 10.87 -4.63
N LEU A 145 -2.39 11.38 -5.17
CA LEU A 145 -3.70 11.33 -4.52
C LEU A 145 -4.21 9.88 -4.42
N TYR A 146 -4.08 9.13 -5.52
CA TYR A 146 -4.57 7.75 -5.57
C TYR A 146 -3.71 6.80 -4.75
N MET A 147 -2.38 6.94 -4.79
CA MET A 147 -1.48 6.16 -3.95
C MET A 147 -1.62 6.54 -2.47
N SER A 148 -1.88 7.81 -2.14
CA SER A 148 -2.23 8.19 -0.76
C SER A 148 -3.46 7.41 -0.28
N MET A 149 -4.50 7.29 -1.11
CA MET A 149 -5.69 6.49 -0.78
C MET A 149 -5.36 5.01 -0.58
N HIS A 150 -4.49 4.45 -1.42
CA HIS A 150 -4.03 3.05 -1.35
C HIS A 150 -3.28 2.77 -0.05
N GLU A 151 -2.27 3.57 0.28
CA GLU A 151 -1.46 3.35 1.49
C GLU A 151 -2.24 3.67 2.77
N LEU A 152 -3.12 4.68 2.76
CA LEU A 152 -3.99 4.94 3.91
C LEU A 152 -5.04 3.83 4.11
N HIS A 153 -5.46 3.15 3.04
CA HIS A 153 -6.26 1.94 3.16
C HIS A 153 -5.49 0.83 3.88
N HIS A 154 -4.23 0.58 3.52
CA HIS A 154 -3.36 -0.34 4.22
C HIS A 154 -3.20 0.03 5.70
N ALA A 155 -3.00 1.31 6.01
CA ALA A 155 -2.92 1.79 7.39
C ALA A 155 -4.21 1.46 8.16
N GLY A 156 -5.40 1.72 7.60
CA GLY A 156 -6.67 1.34 8.21
C GLY A 156 -6.86 -0.17 8.38
N TYR A 157 -6.48 -0.96 7.37
CA TYR A 157 -6.60 -2.42 7.37
C TYR A 157 -5.77 -3.09 8.47
N THR A 158 -4.54 -2.63 8.68
CA THR A 158 -3.59 -3.23 9.63
C THR A 158 -4.00 -3.09 11.10
N HIS A 159 -4.96 -2.20 11.42
CA HIS A 159 -5.60 -2.10 12.74
C HIS A 159 -6.55 -3.28 13.07
N TYR A 160 -6.93 -4.05 12.05
CA TYR A 160 -7.76 -5.24 12.19
C TYR A 160 -6.97 -6.51 11.90
N ASN A 161 -6.01 -6.44 10.97
CA ASN A 161 -5.24 -7.57 10.51
C ASN A 161 -3.74 -7.23 10.57
N PRO A 162 -3.04 -7.58 11.66
CA PRO A 162 -1.61 -7.29 11.82
C PRO A 162 -0.78 -7.77 10.62
N ILE A 163 0.25 -6.99 10.26
CA ILE A 163 1.15 -7.32 9.16
C ILE A 163 1.88 -8.62 9.49
N PHE A 164 1.88 -9.58 8.56
CA PHE A 164 2.70 -10.78 8.67
C PHE A 164 4.15 -10.47 8.28
N THR A 165 5.12 -11.13 8.91
CA THR A 165 6.53 -11.02 8.51
C THR A 165 6.95 -12.25 7.72
N LEU A 166 7.94 -12.12 6.84
CA LEU A 166 8.49 -13.27 6.12
C LEU A 166 9.11 -14.31 7.06
N ALA A 167 9.59 -13.88 8.24
CA ALA A 167 10.12 -14.77 9.27
C ALA A 167 9.04 -15.69 9.90
N ASP A 168 7.76 -15.35 9.76
CA ASP A 168 6.65 -16.15 10.26
C ASP A 168 6.31 -17.34 9.35
N LEU A 169 6.80 -17.33 8.10
CA LEU A 169 6.48 -18.36 7.11
C LEU A 169 7.36 -19.60 7.32
N LYS A 170 6.76 -20.68 7.84
CA LYS A 170 7.49 -21.93 8.13
C LYS A 170 6.96 -23.12 7.33
N LYS A 171 5.65 -23.15 7.08
CA LYS A 171 4.95 -24.23 6.41
C LYS A 171 4.16 -23.75 5.19
N THR A 172 3.84 -24.66 4.28
CA THR A 172 2.96 -24.39 3.12
C THR A 172 1.59 -23.82 3.52
N SER A 173 1.08 -24.16 4.71
CA SER A 173 -0.13 -23.56 5.28
C SER A 173 0.02 -22.07 5.63
N ASP A 174 1.22 -21.66 6.07
CA ASP A 174 1.51 -20.27 6.42
C ASP A 174 1.60 -19.44 5.14
N LEU A 175 2.24 -20.01 4.10
CA LEU A 175 2.31 -19.41 2.77
C LEU A 175 0.92 -19.23 2.15
N LEU A 176 0.04 -20.23 2.25
CA LEU A 176 -1.36 -20.10 1.80
C LEU A 176 -2.08 -18.97 2.54
N SER A 177 -1.86 -18.85 3.85
CA SER A 177 -2.42 -17.79 4.68
C SER A 177 -1.87 -16.41 4.27
N ALA A 178 -0.59 -16.31 3.95
CA ALA A 178 0.05 -15.09 3.45
C ALA A 178 -0.51 -14.67 2.08
N VAL A 179 -0.69 -15.61 1.15
CA VAL A 179 -1.33 -15.34 -0.15
C VAL A 179 -2.74 -14.81 0.03
N ARG A 180 -3.54 -15.39 0.93
CA ARG A 180 -4.90 -14.92 1.24
C ARG A 180 -4.89 -13.53 1.86
N TYR A 181 -4.02 -13.31 2.84
CA TYR A 181 -3.84 -12.02 3.50
C TYR A 181 -3.48 -10.93 2.48
N ALA A 182 -2.45 -11.16 1.66
CA ALA A 182 -1.98 -10.18 0.70
C ALA A 182 -3.00 -9.90 -0.40
N THR A 183 -3.72 -10.93 -0.87
CA THR A 183 -4.82 -10.75 -1.85
C THR A 183 -5.94 -9.88 -1.29
N HIS A 184 -6.28 -10.05 -0.02
CA HIS A 184 -7.29 -9.24 0.64
C HIS A 184 -6.80 -7.80 0.85
N LEU A 185 -5.61 -7.63 1.44
CA LEU A 185 -4.96 -6.34 1.70
C LEU A 185 -4.81 -5.52 0.40
N GLU A 186 -4.12 -6.06 -0.59
CA GLU A 186 -3.79 -5.37 -1.83
C GLU A 186 -4.98 -5.22 -2.76
N GLY A 187 -5.85 -6.23 -2.81
CA GLY A 187 -7.06 -6.17 -3.58
C GLY A 187 -7.99 -5.03 -3.17
N LEU A 188 -8.22 -4.89 -1.87
CA LEU A 188 -9.03 -3.79 -1.33
C LEU A 188 -8.38 -2.43 -1.55
N ALA A 189 -7.06 -2.33 -1.35
CA ALA A 189 -6.33 -1.07 -1.53
C ALA A 189 -6.31 -0.60 -2.99
N VAL A 190 -6.23 -1.50 -3.97
CA VAL A 190 -6.40 -1.19 -5.41
C VAL A 190 -7.86 -0.86 -5.74
N TYR A 191 -8.82 -1.54 -5.10
CA TYR A 191 -10.23 -1.31 -5.36
C TYR A 191 -10.73 0.04 -4.82
N ALA A 192 -10.25 0.47 -3.65
CA ALA A 192 -10.69 1.68 -2.97
C ALA A 192 -10.62 2.96 -3.86
N PRO A 193 -9.51 3.27 -4.56
CA PRO A 193 -9.40 4.42 -5.45
C PRO A 193 -9.99 4.20 -6.85
N MET A 194 -10.46 2.99 -7.21
CA MET A 194 -10.94 2.69 -8.56
C MET A 194 -12.02 3.67 -9.05
N ALA A 195 -13.00 3.99 -8.20
CA ALA A 195 -14.10 4.89 -8.59
C ALA A 195 -13.61 6.31 -8.94
N ILE A 196 -12.72 6.89 -8.11
CA ILE A 196 -12.20 8.24 -8.37
C ILE A 196 -11.25 8.26 -9.59
N ARG A 197 -10.46 7.21 -9.76
CA ARG A 197 -9.62 7.03 -10.95
C ARG A 197 -10.44 6.97 -12.23
N LEU A 198 -11.57 6.24 -12.23
CA LEU A 198 -12.48 6.20 -13.38
C LEU A 198 -13.11 7.57 -13.67
N GLU A 199 -13.59 8.26 -12.64
CA GLU A 199 -14.17 9.62 -12.75
C GLU A 199 -13.17 10.62 -13.37
N GLN A 200 -11.90 10.53 -12.97
CA GLN A 200 -10.84 11.47 -13.37
C GLN A 200 -9.99 10.96 -14.55
N LYS A 201 -10.30 9.78 -15.09
CA LYS A 201 -9.51 9.08 -16.12
C LYS A 201 -8.03 8.87 -15.72
N GLY A 202 -7.77 8.69 -14.42
CA GLY A 202 -6.45 8.39 -13.83
C GLY A 202 -6.13 6.89 -13.86
N LEU A 203 -5.96 6.33 -15.05
CA LEU A 203 -5.83 4.89 -15.31
C LEU A 203 -4.45 4.51 -15.87
N SER A 204 -3.43 5.35 -15.67
CA SER A 204 -2.07 5.13 -16.17
C SER A 204 -1.38 3.97 -15.46
N HIS A 205 -1.66 3.75 -14.18
CA HIS A 205 -1.08 2.65 -13.42
C HIS A 205 -1.52 1.28 -13.96
N GLU A 206 -0.57 0.35 -14.10
CA GLU A 206 -0.76 -0.95 -14.76
C GLU A 206 -1.89 -1.79 -14.16
N ASP A 207 -2.12 -1.68 -12.85
CA ASP A 207 -3.21 -2.39 -12.18
C ASP A 207 -4.57 -2.01 -12.75
N TYR A 208 -4.78 -0.72 -13.03
CA TYR A 208 -6.05 -0.21 -13.50
C TYR A 208 -6.22 -0.44 -14.99
N GLN A 209 -5.12 -0.42 -15.76
CA GLN A 209 -5.12 -0.87 -17.16
C GLN A 209 -5.54 -2.34 -17.27
N ALA A 210 -4.94 -3.21 -16.45
CA ALA A 210 -5.28 -4.63 -16.40
C ALA A 210 -6.71 -4.88 -15.91
N LEU A 211 -7.21 -4.05 -14.98
CA LEU A 211 -8.58 -4.15 -14.52
C LEU A 211 -9.55 -3.71 -15.64
N ILE A 212 -9.40 -2.57 -16.30
CA ILE A 212 -10.40 -2.15 -17.30
C ILE A 212 -10.42 -3.03 -18.56
N ASP A 213 -9.32 -3.72 -18.87
CA ASP A 213 -9.28 -4.73 -19.94
C ASP A 213 -9.86 -6.07 -19.45
N SER A 214 -11.07 -6.39 -19.91
CA SER A 214 -11.77 -7.62 -19.50
C SER A 214 -11.03 -8.91 -19.85
N LYS A 215 -10.24 -8.93 -20.94
CA LYS A 215 -9.47 -10.10 -21.35
C LYS A 215 -8.27 -10.28 -20.42
N VAL A 216 -7.48 -9.22 -20.22
CA VAL A 216 -6.30 -9.25 -19.34
C VAL A 216 -6.72 -9.57 -17.90
N ARG A 217 -7.78 -8.93 -17.40
CA ARG A 217 -8.34 -9.23 -16.07
C ARG A 217 -8.67 -10.71 -15.92
N LYS A 218 -9.42 -11.28 -16.89
CA LYS A 218 -9.84 -12.69 -16.85
C LYS A 218 -8.64 -13.65 -16.87
N GLU A 219 -7.64 -13.35 -17.70
CA GLU A 219 -6.40 -14.14 -17.77
C GLU A 219 -5.66 -14.16 -16.43
N ARG A 220 -5.44 -12.97 -15.82
CA ARG A 220 -4.76 -12.85 -14.51
C ARG A 220 -5.55 -13.52 -13.38
N VAL A 221 -6.88 -13.36 -13.35
CA VAL A 221 -7.75 -14.02 -12.36
C VAL A 221 -7.68 -15.55 -12.48
N ASN A 222 -7.70 -16.08 -13.70
CA ASN A 222 -7.59 -17.52 -13.93
C ASN A 222 -6.22 -18.05 -13.50
N GLU A 223 -5.15 -17.34 -13.83
CA GLU A 223 -3.79 -17.68 -13.41
C GLU A 223 -3.64 -17.68 -11.90
N TYR A 224 -4.11 -16.63 -11.22
CA TYR A 224 -4.15 -16.55 -9.77
C TYR A 224 -4.84 -17.78 -9.15
N PHE A 225 -6.07 -18.11 -9.58
CA PHE A 225 -6.82 -19.21 -9.00
C PHE A 225 -6.24 -20.60 -9.34
N LYS A 226 -5.48 -20.72 -10.44
CA LYS A 226 -4.68 -21.91 -10.70
C LYS A 226 -3.59 -22.04 -9.64
N THR A 227 -2.73 -21.04 -9.51
CA THR A 227 -1.61 -21.02 -8.54
C THR A 227 -2.10 -21.18 -7.10
N TYR A 228 -3.19 -20.53 -6.73
CA TYR A 228 -3.80 -20.65 -5.41
C TYR A 228 -4.31 -22.07 -5.11
N ARG A 229 -4.91 -22.77 -6.09
CA ARG A 229 -5.35 -24.16 -5.91
C ARG A 229 -4.17 -25.11 -5.79
N ASP A 230 -3.15 -24.94 -6.65
CA ASP A 230 -1.93 -25.73 -6.61
C ASP A 230 -1.27 -25.63 -5.21
N LEU A 231 -1.20 -24.42 -4.63
CA LEU A 231 -0.72 -24.22 -3.26
C LEU A 231 -1.65 -24.83 -2.21
N LYS A 232 -2.97 -24.65 -2.34
CA LYS A 232 -3.96 -25.18 -1.40
C LYS A 232 -3.94 -26.71 -1.33
N ASP A 233 -3.73 -27.37 -2.46
CA ASP A 233 -3.71 -28.83 -2.57
C ASP A 233 -2.33 -29.43 -2.21
N THR A 234 -1.32 -28.58 -1.98
CA THR A 234 0.00 -29.02 -1.52
C THR A 234 -0.08 -29.52 -0.06
N PRO A 235 0.48 -30.70 0.27
CA PRO A 235 0.52 -31.21 1.64
C PRO A 235 1.16 -30.21 2.61
N ILE A 236 0.71 -30.22 3.86
CA ILE A 236 1.32 -29.39 4.90
C ILE A 236 2.74 -29.93 5.18
N ARG A 237 3.74 -29.14 4.83
CA ARG A 237 5.16 -29.43 5.04
C ARG A 237 5.94 -28.13 5.26
N GLU A 238 7.20 -28.25 5.66
CA GLU A 238 8.12 -27.11 5.72
C GLU A 238 8.33 -26.50 4.32
N LEU A 239 8.53 -25.18 4.29
CA LEU A 239 8.77 -24.44 3.07
C LEU A 239 10.15 -24.75 2.49
N THR A 240 10.21 -24.90 1.17
CA THR A 240 11.43 -24.91 0.38
C THR A 240 11.66 -23.54 -0.24
N SER A 241 12.86 -23.31 -0.78
CA SER A 241 13.15 -22.10 -1.56
C SER A 241 12.20 -21.95 -2.76
N ASP A 242 11.86 -23.05 -3.42
CA ASP A 242 10.94 -23.06 -4.57
C ASP A 242 9.52 -22.61 -4.18
N ASP A 243 9.04 -22.93 -2.97
CA ASP A 243 7.73 -22.48 -2.52
C ASP A 243 7.67 -20.95 -2.41
N MET A 244 8.79 -20.31 -2.05
CA MET A 244 8.86 -18.86 -1.89
C MET A 244 8.77 -18.12 -3.23
N GLU A 245 9.06 -18.78 -4.36
CA GLU A 245 8.88 -18.19 -5.70
C GLU A 245 7.42 -17.82 -5.97
N ILE A 246 6.46 -18.45 -5.27
CA ILE A 246 5.06 -18.09 -5.40
C ILE A 246 4.80 -16.64 -5.03
N LEU A 247 5.56 -16.08 -4.07
CA LEU A 247 5.40 -14.70 -3.65
C LEU A 247 5.75 -13.76 -4.81
N GLU A 248 6.82 -14.04 -5.55
CA GLU A 248 7.21 -13.29 -6.75
C GLU A 248 6.18 -13.45 -7.88
N VAL A 249 5.60 -14.64 -8.07
CA VAL A 249 4.53 -14.83 -9.05
C VAL A 249 3.27 -14.02 -8.68
N MET A 250 2.96 -13.95 -7.39
CA MET A 250 1.76 -13.24 -6.90
C MET A 250 1.94 -11.72 -6.86
N SER A 251 3.10 -11.23 -6.43
CA SER A 251 3.41 -9.81 -6.22
C SER A 251 4.06 -9.14 -7.44
N GLY A 252 4.71 -9.94 -8.29
CA GLY A 252 5.74 -9.48 -9.22
C GLY A 252 5.27 -8.47 -10.26
N ARG A 253 6.23 -7.63 -10.67
CA ARG A 253 6.10 -6.42 -11.51
C ARG A 253 5.34 -6.57 -12.83
N ASN A 254 5.15 -7.78 -13.34
CA ASN A 254 4.50 -7.98 -14.65
C ASN A 254 3.02 -8.37 -14.56
N LYS A 255 2.63 -9.08 -13.49
CA LYS A 255 1.29 -9.68 -13.42
C LYS A 255 0.48 -9.24 -12.22
N ARG A 256 1.15 -8.97 -11.08
CA ARG A 256 0.52 -8.41 -9.88
C ARG A 256 -0.77 -9.17 -9.52
N LEU A 257 -0.69 -10.51 -9.55
CA LEU A 257 -1.86 -11.40 -9.58
C LEU A 257 -2.78 -11.18 -8.38
N TRP A 258 -2.24 -11.00 -7.18
CA TRP A 258 -3.05 -10.78 -5.98
C TRP A 258 -3.69 -9.38 -5.94
N TYR A 259 -3.13 -8.40 -6.66
CA TYR A 259 -3.66 -7.04 -6.75
C TYR A 259 -4.90 -7.06 -7.65
N ILE A 260 -4.72 -7.58 -8.86
CA ILE A 260 -5.78 -7.65 -9.88
C ILE A 260 -6.90 -8.58 -9.41
N THR A 261 -6.55 -9.76 -8.91
CA THR A 261 -7.57 -10.74 -8.49
C THR A 261 -8.27 -10.30 -7.23
N GLY A 262 -7.54 -9.75 -6.26
CA GLY A 262 -8.13 -9.18 -5.05
C GLY A 262 -9.08 -8.02 -5.38
N ALA A 263 -8.70 -7.09 -6.26
CA ALA A 263 -9.58 -5.99 -6.67
C ALA A 263 -10.82 -6.49 -7.43
N HIS A 264 -10.66 -7.52 -8.27
CA HIS A 264 -11.78 -8.19 -8.93
C HIS A 264 -12.74 -8.85 -7.93
N MET A 265 -12.20 -9.52 -6.91
CA MET A 265 -12.99 -10.12 -5.83
C MET A 265 -13.75 -9.05 -5.04
N ALA A 266 -13.06 -7.98 -4.65
CA ALA A 266 -13.64 -6.84 -3.93
C ALA A 266 -14.78 -6.20 -4.73
N GLU A 267 -14.57 -5.93 -6.02
CA GLU A 267 -15.61 -5.40 -6.90
C GLU A 267 -16.83 -6.34 -7.00
N SER A 268 -16.59 -7.64 -7.08
CA SER A 268 -17.66 -8.63 -7.20
C SER A 268 -18.50 -8.71 -5.92
N ILE A 269 -17.85 -8.74 -4.75
CA ILE A 269 -18.50 -8.71 -3.44
C ILE A 269 -19.28 -7.41 -3.28
N ASP A 270 -18.67 -6.24 -3.54
CA ASP A 270 -19.33 -4.94 -3.39
C ASP A 270 -20.60 -4.84 -4.25
N LYS A 271 -20.52 -5.30 -5.51
CA LYS A 271 -21.66 -5.26 -6.44
C LYS A 271 -22.78 -6.25 -6.11
N LYS A 272 -22.46 -7.40 -5.52
CA LYS A 272 -23.41 -8.52 -5.34
C LYS A 272 -23.95 -8.61 -3.91
N LEU A 273 -23.09 -8.38 -2.91
CA LEU A 273 -23.42 -8.47 -1.49
C LEU A 273 -23.48 -7.10 -0.81
N GLY A 274 -22.91 -6.06 -1.45
CA GLY A 274 -22.94 -4.69 -0.96
C GLY A 274 -21.71 -4.29 -0.14
N ARG A 275 -21.48 -2.98 -0.07
CA ARG A 275 -20.30 -2.40 0.59
C ARG A 275 -20.10 -2.81 2.03
N ASN A 276 -21.19 -2.89 2.80
CA ASN A 276 -21.10 -3.27 4.20
C ASN A 276 -20.56 -4.69 4.37
N GLN A 277 -20.94 -5.62 3.49
CA GLN A 277 -20.41 -6.98 3.50
C GLN A 277 -18.93 -7.00 3.11
N LEU A 278 -18.52 -6.24 2.10
CA LEU A 278 -17.11 -6.10 1.73
C LEU A 278 -16.27 -5.54 2.89
N VAL A 279 -16.72 -4.46 3.52
CA VAL A 279 -15.98 -3.84 4.63
C VAL A 279 -15.93 -4.77 5.85
N GLN A 280 -16.98 -5.56 6.10
CA GLN A 280 -17.00 -6.53 7.19
C GLN A 280 -15.91 -7.59 7.03
N THR A 281 -15.48 -7.92 5.80
CA THR A 281 -14.38 -8.90 5.62
C THR A 281 -13.07 -8.42 6.21
N ILE A 282 -12.85 -7.10 6.33
CA ILE A 282 -11.68 -6.53 7.01
C ILE A 282 -11.72 -6.87 8.50
N VAL A 283 -12.90 -6.84 9.13
CA VAL A 283 -13.06 -7.15 10.56
C VAL A 283 -12.94 -8.65 10.80
N ASP A 284 -13.55 -9.46 9.94
CA ASP A 284 -13.61 -10.92 10.07
C ASP A 284 -12.34 -11.62 9.53
N GLY A 285 -11.51 -10.88 8.80
CA GLY A 285 -10.19 -11.30 8.32
C GLY A 285 -10.20 -11.96 6.93
N PRO A 286 -9.02 -12.28 6.39
CA PRO A 286 -8.85 -12.71 5.00
C PRO A 286 -9.68 -13.92 4.57
N GLU A 287 -9.94 -14.89 5.45
CA GLU A 287 -10.73 -16.07 5.07
C GLU A 287 -12.18 -15.67 4.69
N SER A 288 -12.77 -14.72 5.42
CA SER A 288 -14.13 -14.25 5.16
C SER A 288 -14.26 -13.60 3.77
N PHE A 289 -13.19 -12.96 3.27
CA PHE A 289 -13.13 -12.39 1.93
C PHE A 289 -13.21 -13.47 0.84
N PHE A 290 -12.52 -14.60 1.03
CA PHE A 290 -12.59 -15.73 0.11
C PHE A 290 -13.93 -16.47 0.19
N GLN A 291 -14.51 -16.57 1.38
CA GLN A 291 -15.84 -17.16 1.58
C GLN A 291 -16.91 -16.31 0.88
N ALA A 292 -16.95 -15.00 1.15
CA ALA A 292 -17.89 -14.07 0.52
C ALA A 292 -17.80 -14.09 -1.02
N TYR A 293 -16.59 -14.18 -1.58
CA TYR A 293 -16.41 -14.30 -3.02
C TYR A 293 -16.86 -15.66 -3.58
N SER A 294 -16.77 -16.74 -2.79
CA SER A 294 -17.21 -18.07 -3.21
C SER A 294 -18.73 -18.20 -3.25
N GLU A 295 -19.45 -17.45 -2.42
CA GLU A 295 -20.93 -17.44 -2.38
C GLU A 295 -21.59 -16.79 -3.60
N ILE A 296 -20.84 -15.95 -4.34
CA ILE A 296 -21.34 -15.20 -5.50
C ILE A 296 -20.93 -15.78 -6.84
N LYS A 297 -20.14 -16.85 -6.85
CA LYS A 297 -19.72 -17.58 -8.05
C LYS A 297 -20.69 -18.70 -8.38
#